data_AF-A0A2T9ZZM0-F1
#
_entry.id   AF-A0A2T9ZZM0-F1
#
_cell.length_a   1.000
_cell.length_b   1.000
_cell.length_c   1.000
_cell.angle_alpha   90.00
_cell.angle_beta   90.00
_cell.angle_gamma   90.00
#
_symmetry.space_group_name_H-M   'P 1'
#
loop_
_entity.id
_entity.type
_entity.pdbx_description
1 polymer ?
#
loop_
_entity_poly.entity_id
_entity_poly.type
_entity_poly.pdbx_seq_one_letter_code
_entity_poly.pdbx_strand_id
1 'polypeptide(L)'
;MTGRELEMFSFLEKNLQKRVLFNYLLAVGLDLDELKPGVVKQLLRVVHQQVLSVSRKYKQPPHIVSENIVCSASWGIAYCLLGPSKLLDVYPEFKDRTEEAEMELLLLRNGEMMEHNIYQQIFAFLLETPHCHPEVRSIYDHTYLTLEKPIQTMPDNSCLLPL
;
A
#
# COMPACT_ATOMS: atom_id res chain seq x y z
N MET A 1 -18.53 18.76 -24.87
CA MET A 1 -19.02 18.02 -23.68
C MET A 1 -19.61 19.03 -22.71
N THR A 2 -20.85 18.81 -22.30
CA THR A 2 -21.54 19.65 -21.31
C THR A 2 -21.17 19.23 -19.88
N GLY A 3 -21.41 20.09 -18.88
CA GLY A 3 -21.10 19.77 -17.48
C GLY A 3 -21.78 18.50 -16.95
N ARG A 4 -23.00 18.18 -17.41
CA ARG A 4 -23.73 16.97 -17.01
C ARG A 4 -23.14 15.68 -17.60
N GLU A 5 -22.58 15.74 -18.80
CA GLU A 5 -21.92 14.59 -19.42
C GLU A 5 -20.65 14.23 -18.63
N LEU A 6 -19.85 15.23 -18.26
CA LEU A 6 -18.65 15.03 -17.42
C LEU A 6 -18.99 14.42 -16.05
N GLU A 7 -20.08 14.86 -15.41
CA GLU A 7 -20.54 14.29 -14.14
C GLU A 7 -21.00 12.83 -14.26
N MET A 8 -21.74 12.51 -15.32
CA MET A 8 -22.22 11.15 -15.59
C MET A 8 -21.06 10.19 -15.93
N PHE A 9 -20.08 10.63 -16.73
CA PHE A 9 -18.86 9.86 -16.99
C PHE A 9 -18.06 9.65 -15.69
N SER A 10 -17.90 10.68 -14.85
CA SER A 10 -17.23 10.55 -13.56
C SER A 10 -17.94 9.58 -12.61
N PHE A 11 -19.28 9.55 -12.60
CA PHE A 11 -20.06 8.61 -11.79
C PHE A 11 -19.91 7.16 -12.24
N LEU A 12 -19.93 6.91 -13.56
CA LEU A 12 -19.73 5.57 -14.12
C LEU A 12 -18.33 5.04 -13.85
N GLU A 13 -17.30 5.87 -14.02
CA GLU A 13 -15.91 5.49 -13.74
C GLU A 13 -15.68 5.17 -12.26
N LYS A 14 -16.25 5.97 -11.34
CA LYS A 14 -16.19 5.68 -9.89
C LYS A 14 -16.85 4.36 -9.53
N ASN A 15 -18.00 4.06 -10.13
CA ASN A 15 -18.69 2.79 -9.88
C ASN A 15 -17.92 1.60 -10.45
N LEU A 16 -17.26 1.76 -11.60
CA LEU A 16 -16.40 0.72 -12.16
C LEU A 16 -15.20 0.47 -11.25
N GLN A 17 -14.48 1.51 -10.84
CA GLN A 17 -13.35 1.42 -9.90
C GLN A 17 -13.76 0.71 -8.61
N LYS A 18 -14.92 1.08 -8.05
CA LYS A 18 -15.47 0.42 -6.86
C LYS A 18 -15.69 -1.08 -7.11
N ARG A 19 -16.39 -1.46 -8.17
CA ARG A 19 -16.68 -2.87 -8.47
C ARG A 19 -15.41 -3.69 -8.69
N VAL A 20 -14.46 -3.17 -9.45
CA VAL A 20 -13.19 -3.86 -9.73
C VAL A 20 -12.37 -4.03 -8.45
N LEU A 21 -12.28 -2.98 -7.61
CA LEU A 21 -11.59 -3.05 -6.33
C LEU A 21 -12.21 -4.13 -5.41
N PHE A 22 -13.54 -4.12 -5.29
CA PHE A 22 -14.26 -5.10 -4.48
C PHE A 22 -14.03 -6.52 -4.99
N ASN A 23 -14.06 -6.73 -6.31
CA ASN A 23 -13.81 -8.05 -6.89
C ASN A 23 -12.39 -8.56 -6.58
N TYR A 24 -11.36 -7.73 -6.71
CA TYR A 24 -9.99 -8.14 -6.36
C TYR A 24 -9.83 -8.46 -4.88
N LEU A 25 -10.47 -7.68 -4.00
CA LEU A 25 -10.39 -7.92 -2.56
C LEU A 25 -11.16 -9.17 -2.14
N LEU A 26 -12.34 -9.42 -2.72
CA LEU A 26 -13.10 -10.64 -2.49
C LEU A 26 -12.31 -11.88 -2.96
N ALA A 27 -11.54 -11.78 -4.05
CA ALA A 27 -10.69 -12.88 -4.51
C ALA A 27 -9.59 -13.26 -3.51
N VAL A 28 -9.17 -12.34 -2.65
CA VAL A 28 -8.21 -12.61 -1.56
C VAL A 28 -8.90 -12.83 -0.21
N GLY A 29 -10.22 -13.02 -0.21
CA GLY A 29 -11.01 -13.29 0.99
C GLY A 29 -11.25 -12.06 1.89
N LEU A 30 -11.15 -10.85 1.33
CA LEU A 30 -11.50 -9.60 2.00
C LEU A 30 -12.84 -9.07 1.50
N ASP A 31 -13.81 -8.98 2.40
CA ASP A 31 -15.03 -8.24 2.16
C ASP A 31 -14.90 -6.83 2.78
N LEU A 32 -14.91 -5.80 1.93
CA LEU A 32 -14.84 -4.41 2.40
C LEU A 32 -16.06 -3.98 3.20
N ASP A 33 -17.18 -4.70 3.11
CA ASP A 33 -18.36 -4.42 3.92
C ASP A 33 -18.15 -4.72 5.41
N GLU A 34 -17.09 -5.46 5.77
CA GLU A 34 -16.64 -5.66 7.17
C GLU A 34 -15.94 -4.43 7.75
N LEU A 35 -15.48 -3.49 6.91
CA LEU A 35 -14.87 -2.25 7.36
C LEU A 35 -15.91 -1.18 7.65
N LYS A 36 -15.55 -0.23 8.53
CA LYS A 36 -16.38 0.96 8.77
C LYS A 36 -16.65 1.69 7.44
N PRO A 37 -17.89 2.13 7.15
CA PRO A 37 -18.22 2.80 5.88
C PRO A 37 -17.35 4.03 5.57
N GLY A 38 -16.90 4.75 6.61
CA GLY A 38 -15.97 5.88 6.45
C GLY A 38 -14.60 5.45 5.93
N VAL A 39 -14.10 4.28 6.33
CA VAL A 39 -12.82 3.72 5.87
C VAL A 39 -12.93 3.33 4.40
N VAL A 40 -13.99 2.60 4.03
CA VAL A 40 -14.26 2.21 2.64
C VAL A 40 -14.37 3.44 1.74
N LYS A 41 -15.12 4.46 2.16
CA LYS A 41 -15.28 5.70 1.40
C LYS A 41 -13.93 6.41 1.19
N GLN A 42 -13.07 6.42 2.19
CA GLN A 42 -11.75 7.04 2.10
C GLN A 42 -10.81 6.25 1.19
N LEU A 43 -10.80 4.91 1.25
CA LEU A 43 -10.04 4.07 0.33
C LEU A 43 -10.46 4.30 -1.13
N LEU A 44 -11.77 4.29 -1.42
CA LEU A 44 -12.28 4.56 -2.75
C LEU A 44 -11.90 5.96 -3.24
N ARG A 45 -11.86 6.95 -2.33
CA ARG A 45 -11.40 8.30 -2.66
C ARG A 45 -9.93 8.32 -3.04
N VAL A 46 -9.06 7.66 -2.26
CA VAL A 46 -7.61 7.57 -2.55
C VAL A 46 -7.39 6.94 -3.93
N VAL A 47 -8.02 5.79 -4.20
CA VAL A 47 -7.92 5.11 -5.50
C VAL A 47 -8.38 6.02 -6.64
N HIS A 48 -9.54 6.67 -6.48
CA HIS A 48 -10.08 7.56 -7.50
C HIS A 48 -9.16 8.76 -7.78
N GLN A 49 -8.64 9.40 -6.73
CA GLN A 49 -7.73 10.53 -6.85
C GLN A 49 -6.43 10.11 -7.56
N GLN A 50 -5.91 8.92 -7.25
CA GLN A 50 -4.73 8.39 -7.90
C GLN A 50 -4.95 8.13 -9.39
N VAL A 51 -6.10 7.53 -9.77
CA VAL A 51 -6.48 7.34 -11.17
C VAL A 51 -6.49 8.66 -11.93
N LEU A 52 -7.12 9.70 -11.36
CA LEU A 52 -7.15 11.02 -11.98
C LEU A 52 -5.77 11.66 -12.07
N SER A 53 -4.93 11.50 -11.05
CA SER A 53 -3.58 12.06 -10.99
C SER A 53 -2.68 11.44 -12.08
N VAL A 54 -2.64 10.12 -12.16
CA VAL A 54 -1.86 9.37 -13.17
C VAL A 54 -2.40 9.66 -14.58
N SER A 55 -3.72 9.64 -14.77
CA SER A 55 -4.37 9.99 -16.04
C SER A 55 -3.91 11.37 -16.55
N ARG A 56 -3.89 12.39 -15.68
CA ARG A 56 -3.41 13.74 -16.03
C ARG A 56 -1.91 13.77 -16.33
N LYS A 57 -1.10 13.13 -15.50
CA LYS A 57 0.36 13.10 -15.64
C LYS A 57 0.79 12.51 -16.99
N TYR A 58 0.17 11.41 -17.40
CA TYR A 58 0.52 10.70 -18.64
C TYR A 58 -0.38 11.04 -19.83
N LYS A 59 -1.33 11.97 -19.67
CA LYS A 59 -2.32 12.34 -20.69
C LYS A 59 -3.08 11.13 -21.26
N GLN A 60 -3.34 10.13 -20.42
CA GLN A 60 -4.08 8.92 -20.77
C GLN A 60 -5.51 8.99 -20.22
N PRO A 61 -6.51 8.43 -20.91
CA PRO A 61 -7.87 8.36 -20.38
C PRO A 61 -7.92 7.58 -19.04
N PRO A 62 -8.75 7.99 -18.07
CA PRO A 62 -8.85 7.32 -16.76
C PRO A 62 -9.12 5.82 -16.85
N HIS A 63 -9.99 5.39 -17.78
CA HIS A 63 -10.31 3.97 -17.98
C HIS A 63 -9.11 3.12 -18.40
N ILE A 64 -8.10 3.69 -19.06
CA ILE A 64 -6.89 2.96 -19.49
C ILE A 64 -5.96 2.68 -18.30
N VAL A 65 -5.82 3.63 -17.38
CA VAL A 65 -4.92 3.49 -16.22
C VAL A 65 -5.61 2.88 -14.99
N SER A 66 -6.95 2.85 -14.98
CA SER A 66 -7.75 2.47 -13.83
C SER A 66 -7.46 1.04 -13.37
N GLU A 67 -7.39 0.07 -14.27
CA GLU A 67 -7.24 -1.34 -13.89
C GLU A 67 -5.92 -1.59 -13.15
N ASN A 68 -4.81 -1.07 -13.68
CA ASN A 68 -3.50 -1.19 -13.04
C ASN A 68 -3.47 -0.56 -11.65
N ILE A 69 -4.02 0.66 -11.52
CA ILE A 69 -4.05 1.37 -10.23
C ILE A 69 -4.94 0.65 -9.23
N VAL A 70 -6.10 0.16 -9.67
CA VAL A 70 -7.03 -0.58 -8.80
C VAL A 70 -6.41 -1.93 -8.39
N CYS A 71 -5.68 -2.60 -9.27
CA CYS A 71 -4.95 -3.84 -8.97
C CYS A 71 -3.87 -3.59 -7.90
N SER A 72 -2.98 -2.62 -8.10
CA SER A 72 -1.97 -2.24 -7.09
C SER A 72 -2.62 -1.79 -5.78
N ALA A 73 -3.70 -0.99 -5.85
CA ALA A 73 -4.43 -0.57 -4.67
C ALA A 73 -5.03 -1.75 -3.90
N SER A 74 -5.61 -2.73 -4.59
CA SER A 74 -6.17 -3.92 -3.96
C SER A 74 -5.09 -4.70 -3.23
N TRP A 75 -3.88 -4.80 -3.80
CA TRP A 75 -2.76 -5.47 -3.16
C TRP A 75 -2.29 -4.72 -1.91
N GLY A 76 -2.14 -3.39 -1.98
CA GLY A 76 -1.77 -2.57 -0.82
C GLY A 76 -2.79 -2.63 0.31
N ILE A 77 -4.09 -2.60 -0.03
CA ILE A 77 -5.17 -2.76 0.96
C ILE A 77 -5.11 -4.15 1.57
N ALA A 78 -4.96 -5.19 0.75
CA ALA A 78 -4.90 -6.56 1.24
C ALA A 78 -3.68 -6.79 2.13
N TYR A 79 -2.53 -6.22 1.75
CA TYR A 79 -1.31 -6.26 2.54
C TYR A 79 -1.58 -5.67 3.93
N CYS A 80 -2.16 -4.47 3.99
CA CYS A 80 -2.50 -3.82 5.25
C CYS A 80 -3.53 -4.58 6.09
N LEU A 81 -4.56 -5.19 5.49
CA LEU A 81 -5.67 -5.77 6.25
C LEU A 81 -5.47 -7.25 6.62
N LEU A 82 -4.80 -8.04 5.76
CA LEU A 82 -4.56 -9.47 5.98
C LEU A 82 -3.18 -9.77 6.56
N GLY A 83 -2.20 -8.92 6.30
CA GLY A 83 -0.79 -9.18 6.61
C GLY A 83 -0.04 -9.90 5.47
N PRO A 84 1.28 -9.66 5.33
CA PRO A 84 2.09 -10.27 4.28
C PRO A 84 2.13 -11.79 4.35
N SER A 85 2.25 -12.39 5.53
CA SER A 85 2.31 -13.86 5.68
C SER A 85 1.09 -14.53 5.06
N LYS A 86 -0.12 -14.06 5.41
CA LYS A 86 -1.37 -14.64 4.90
C LYS A 86 -1.51 -14.46 3.38
N LEU A 87 -1.05 -13.32 2.84
CA LEU A 87 -1.09 -13.12 1.39
C LEU A 87 -0.18 -14.09 0.64
N LEU A 88 1.04 -14.33 1.16
CA LEU A 88 2.00 -15.26 0.55
C LEU A 88 1.57 -16.72 0.68
N ASP A 89 0.86 -17.06 1.75
CA ASP A 89 0.28 -18.40 1.92
C ASP A 89 -0.79 -18.70 0.86
N VAL A 90 -1.60 -17.70 0.51
CA VAL A 90 -2.68 -17.84 -0.49
C VAL A 90 -2.15 -17.69 -1.92
N TYR A 91 -1.19 -16.78 -2.13
CA TYR A 91 -0.63 -16.46 -3.44
C TYR A 91 0.90 -16.33 -3.40
N PRO A 92 1.63 -17.45 -3.32
CA PRO A 92 3.09 -17.43 -3.25
C PRO A 92 3.75 -16.85 -4.52
N GLU A 93 3.07 -16.91 -5.67
CA GLU A 93 3.52 -16.31 -6.93
C GLU A 93 3.59 -14.78 -6.90
N PHE A 94 2.91 -14.13 -5.95
CA PHE A 94 2.95 -12.67 -5.79
C PHE A 94 4.00 -12.21 -4.78
N LYS A 95 5.01 -13.04 -4.49
CA LYS A 95 6.15 -12.67 -3.64
C LYS A 95 6.75 -11.32 -4.00
N ASP A 96 7.08 -11.11 -5.28
CA ASP A 96 7.70 -9.86 -5.73
C ASP A 96 6.81 -8.63 -5.46
N ARG A 97 5.48 -8.77 -5.56
CA ARG A 97 4.53 -7.69 -5.26
C ARG A 97 4.41 -7.42 -3.77
N THR A 98 4.50 -8.47 -2.96
CA THR A 98 4.53 -8.33 -1.49
C THR A 98 5.81 -7.65 -1.05
N GLU A 99 6.96 -7.99 -1.63
CA GLU A 99 8.24 -7.31 -1.39
C GLU A 99 8.21 -5.85 -1.85
N GLU A 100 7.60 -5.55 -3.00
CA GLU A 100 7.38 -4.17 -3.46
C GLU A 100 6.52 -3.37 -2.46
N ALA A 101 5.41 -3.94 -1.99
CA ALA A 101 4.55 -3.32 -1.00
C ALA A 101 5.29 -3.09 0.34
N GLU A 102 6.11 -4.03 0.78
CA GLU A 102 6.93 -3.89 1.97
C GLU A 102 7.99 -2.80 1.82
N MET A 103 8.69 -2.74 0.68
CA MET A 103 9.65 -1.69 0.38
C MET A 103 8.99 -0.30 0.46
N GLU A 104 7.81 -0.13 -0.13
CA GLU A 104 7.08 1.14 -0.10
C GLU A 104 6.59 1.51 1.31
N LEU A 105 6.29 0.53 2.16
CA LEU A 105 5.99 0.75 3.58
C LEU A 105 7.20 1.31 4.33
N LEU A 106 8.39 0.76 4.05
CA LEU A 106 9.65 1.21 4.65
C LEU A 106 10.06 2.60 4.16
N LEU A 107 9.89 2.89 2.87
CA LEU A 107 10.12 4.23 2.30
C LEU A 107 9.20 5.26 2.95
N LEU A 108 7.90 4.96 3.09
CA LEU A 108 6.95 5.81 3.80
C LEU A 108 7.41 6.09 5.24
N ARG A 109 7.87 5.05 5.96
CA ARG A 109 8.35 5.18 7.34
C ARG A 109 9.54 6.13 7.47
N ASN A 110 10.43 6.13 6.48
CA ASN A 110 11.63 6.97 6.40
C ASN A 110 11.35 8.40 5.93
N GLY A 111 10.08 8.73 5.63
CA GLY A 111 9.68 10.04 5.12
C GLY A 111 9.90 10.21 3.61
N GLU A 112 10.20 9.12 2.88
CA GLU A 112 10.39 9.10 1.43
C GLU A 112 9.04 8.96 0.70
N MET A 113 8.18 9.97 0.88
CA MET A 113 6.86 10.00 0.27
C MET A 113 6.92 10.35 -1.22
N MET A 114 6.38 9.44 -2.03
CA MET A 114 6.22 9.55 -3.47
C MET A 114 4.76 9.91 -3.78
N GLU A 115 4.53 11.13 -4.26
CA GLU A 115 3.19 11.71 -4.49
C GLU A 115 2.26 10.83 -5.35
N HIS A 116 2.82 9.97 -6.20
CA HIS A 116 2.08 9.08 -7.09
C HIS A 116 2.23 7.59 -6.75
N ASN A 117 2.68 7.23 -5.55
CA ASN A 117 2.69 5.84 -5.12
C ASN A 117 1.38 5.50 -4.39
N ILE A 118 0.63 4.55 -4.93
CA ILE A 118 -0.67 4.15 -4.37
C ILE A 118 -0.52 3.35 -3.07
N TYR A 119 0.53 2.54 -2.92
CA TYR A 119 0.80 1.79 -1.71
C TYR A 119 1.01 2.74 -0.53
N GLN A 120 1.90 3.73 -0.69
CA GLN A 120 2.20 4.70 0.36
C GLN A 120 0.95 5.50 0.78
N GLN A 121 0.08 5.90 -0.16
CA GLN A 121 -1.18 6.59 0.18
C GLN A 121 -2.14 5.70 0.97
N ILE A 122 -2.21 4.41 0.62
CA ILE A 122 -3.02 3.43 1.36
C ILE A 122 -2.46 3.21 2.76
N PHE A 123 -1.14 3.05 2.88
CA PHE A 123 -0.47 2.81 4.17
C PHE A 123 -0.60 4.00 5.11
N ALA A 124 -0.36 5.22 4.62
CA ALA A 124 -0.53 6.45 5.38
C ALA A 124 -1.94 6.57 5.97
N PHE A 125 -2.95 6.04 5.28
CA PHE A 125 -4.31 5.99 5.79
C PHE A 125 -4.58 4.80 6.71
N LEU A 126 -4.24 3.57 6.30
CA LEU A 126 -4.67 2.35 7.00
C LEU A 126 -3.87 2.09 8.28
N LEU A 127 -2.59 2.45 8.35
CA LEU A 127 -1.75 2.25 9.54
C LEU A 127 -2.37 2.89 10.79
N GLU A 128 -2.99 4.07 10.62
CA GLU A 128 -3.67 4.79 11.70
C GLU A 128 -5.00 4.15 12.13
N THR A 129 -5.54 3.21 11.34
CA THR A 129 -6.81 2.55 11.63
C THR A 129 -6.60 1.24 12.40
N PRO A 130 -7.52 0.86 13.31
CA PRO A 130 -7.43 -0.40 14.04
C PRO A 130 -7.60 -1.65 13.17
N HIS A 131 -7.94 -1.50 11.88
CA HIS A 131 -8.12 -2.61 10.95
C HIS A 131 -6.80 -3.06 10.31
N CYS A 132 -5.73 -2.27 10.43
CA CYS A 132 -4.42 -2.67 9.91
C CYS A 132 -3.87 -3.84 10.73
N HIS A 133 -3.42 -4.86 10.01
CA HIS A 133 -2.92 -6.11 10.56
C HIS A 133 -1.70 -5.85 11.47
N PRO A 134 -1.62 -6.49 12.66
CA PRO A 134 -0.52 -6.28 13.59
C PRO A 134 0.86 -6.57 13.01
N GLU A 135 0.97 -7.51 12.08
CA GLU A 135 2.22 -7.83 11.37
C GLU A 135 2.75 -6.63 10.59
N VAL A 136 1.87 -5.93 9.87
CA VAL A 136 2.24 -4.75 9.07
C VAL A 136 2.69 -3.61 9.97
N ARG A 137 1.99 -3.40 11.09
CA ARG A 137 2.40 -2.44 12.11
C ARG A 137 3.74 -2.81 12.71
N SER A 138 3.94 -4.10 13.02
CA SER A 138 5.20 -4.60 13.53
C SER A 138 6.34 -4.36 12.55
N ILE A 139 6.16 -4.60 11.25
CA ILE A 139 7.15 -4.28 10.21
C ILE A 139 7.44 -2.78 10.18
N TYR A 140 6.39 -1.94 10.19
CA TYR A 140 6.52 -0.48 10.20
C TYR A 140 7.26 0.06 11.45
N ASP A 141 7.08 -0.59 12.60
CA ASP A 141 7.68 -0.22 13.87
C ASP A 141 9.08 -0.84 14.10
N HIS A 142 9.34 -2.07 13.62
CA HIS A 142 10.55 -2.85 13.91
C HIS A 142 11.81 -2.37 13.18
N THR A 143 11.71 -1.57 12.14
CA THR A 143 12.86 -1.02 11.41
C THR A 143 13.73 -0.10 12.28
N TYR A 144 13.27 0.28 13.48
CA TYR A 144 14.06 1.01 14.47
C TYR A 144 15.20 0.15 15.08
N LEU A 145 15.02 -1.17 15.21
CA LEU A 145 15.96 -2.02 15.97
C LEU A 145 17.14 -2.60 15.16
N THR A 146 17.15 -2.43 13.83
CA THR A 146 18.24 -2.89 12.97
C THR A 146 19.20 -1.79 12.55
N LEU A 147 18.80 -0.51 12.63
CA LEU A 147 19.67 0.65 12.42
C LEU A 147 20.41 1.11 13.69
N GLU A 148 19.99 0.67 14.88
CA GLU A 148 20.68 0.93 16.15
C GLU A 148 21.61 -0.21 16.59
N LYS A 149 22.13 -1.05 15.69
CA LYS A 149 23.39 -1.74 16.01
C LYS A 149 24.52 -0.76 15.71
N PRO A 150 25.12 -0.08 16.71
CA PRO A 150 26.40 0.54 16.49
C PRO A 150 27.33 -0.56 16.00
N ILE A 151 28.08 -0.27 14.93
CA ILE A 151 29.28 -1.01 14.59
C ILE A 151 30.10 -0.99 15.89
N GLN A 152 30.08 -2.09 16.64
CA GLN A 152 31.03 -2.32 17.71
C GLN A 152 32.36 -2.48 16.99
N THR A 153 33.04 -1.35 16.81
CA THR A 153 34.49 -1.32 16.66
C THR A 153 35.03 -2.17 17.79
N MET A 154 35.57 -3.33 17.43
CA MET A 154 36.33 -4.19 18.32
C MET A 154 37.32 -3.31 19.11
N PRO A 155 37.34 -3.36 20.45
CA PRO A 155 38.45 -2.78 21.17
C PRO A 155 39.67 -3.66 20.89
N ASP A 156 40.69 -3.05 20.29
CA ASP A 156 42.05 -3.56 20.26
C ASP A 156 42.47 -3.93 21.68
N ASN A 157 42.42 -5.23 22.00
CA ASN A 157 43.00 -5.79 23.21
C ASN A 157 44.25 -6.57 22.83
N SER A 158 45.25 -5.87 22.30
CA SER A 158 46.63 -6.29 22.39
C SER A 158 47.19 -5.85 23.75
N CYS A 159 47.07 -6.73 24.75
CA CYS A 159 47.87 -6.75 25.98
C CYS A 159 48.09 -8.23 26.33
N LEU A 160 49.27 -8.77 26.67
CA LEU A 160 50.65 -8.31 26.82
C LEU A 160 51.52 -9.59 26.98
N LEU A 161 52.69 -9.68 26.30
CA LEU A 161 53.98 -10.30 26.72
C LEU A 161 54.06 -11.82 27.05
N PRO A 162 55.26 -12.44 27.23
CA PRO A 162 56.65 -12.07 26.86
C PRO A 162 57.41 -13.17 26.06
N LEU A 163 58.56 -12.81 25.45
CA LEU A 163 59.83 -13.57 25.45
C LEU A 163 60.92 -12.77 24.74
#